data_AF-A0A8C2ZSQ8-F1
#
_entry.id   AF-A0A8C2ZSQ8-F1
#
_cell.length_a   1.000
_cell.length_b   1.000
_cell.length_c   1.000
_cell.angle_alpha   90.00
_cell.angle_beta   90.00
_cell.angle_gamma   90.00
#
_symmetry.space_group_name_H-M   'P 1'
#
loop_
_entity.id
_entity.type
_entity.pdbx_description
1 polymer ?
#
loop_
_entity_poly.entity_id
_entity_poly.type
_entity_poly.pdbx_seq_one_letter_code
_entity_poly.pdbx_strand_id
1 'polypeptide(L)'
;MISPDEFSDDWMDNIGENRGNVWSPPRKDRTSMGEYRRLSLGDSSDTSEPSAPDAAQLLPLIETKLYKRRWLMLFIFSAFSMSNAFMWLQYGIISNIFLRFYGIGTLAVDWLSMLFLLTYIPLFLPVTWVLENRGVREVVVVAAAFNCIGAWIKTGTAIPNMFAMTFFGQFVCSVATIYMGIPSRLASLWFGEQEVSTACSIAVLGTQLGIAIGFLLPPILVPNVDDVEELGYHIRIMFYISAGVATFIFILVVILFQEKPELPPSQAQAQARNISPDEYSYTASILNLLRNKPFMILMVSYGLIIGSFYSISTLLNRMIIEHYPGEEVNAGRIGLTIVVAGMAGSLICGIWLDRTKTYKQTSLAVYFFSLIGMLFYTFTLNLGYLWVVFITAGILGFFMTGYLPLGFEFAVELTYPESEGTSSGLLNCSAQIFGIIFTISQGKIIDRWGTLAGNIFLCIFLLIGTGLTALIKSDLRRQKANLQKAEEQTVSPTGSVSSVQDYGATTGKALWQRQS
;
A
#
# COMPACT_ATOMS: atom_id res chain seq x y z
N MET A 1 -60.33 -22.77 7.15
CA MET A 1 -60.01 -23.72 6.06
C MET A 1 -58.50 -23.80 6.01
N ILE A 2 -57.92 -24.56 6.93
CA ILE A 2 -57.50 -25.98 6.88
C ILE A 2 -55.98 -26.05 6.66
N SER A 3 -55.37 -26.68 7.65
CA SER A 3 -53.97 -26.99 7.91
C SER A 3 -53.34 -27.98 6.92
N PRO A 4 -52.00 -28.13 6.98
CA PRO A 4 -51.21 -29.15 6.30
C PRO A 4 -51.23 -30.49 7.05
N ASP A 5 -50.89 -31.58 6.36
CA ASP A 5 -50.51 -32.94 6.82
C ASP A 5 -50.47 -33.84 5.55
N GLU A 6 -49.75 -34.93 5.35
CA GLU A 6 -48.65 -35.68 5.98
C GLU A 6 -48.54 -37.00 5.16
N PHE A 7 -47.40 -37.72 5.22
CA PHE A 7 -47.20 -39.14 4.82
C PHE A 7 -47.42 -39.56 3.33
N SER A 8 -46.86 -40.64 2.79
CA SER A 8 -45.62 -41.44 2.93
C SER A 8 -45.79 -42.64 1.99
N ASP A 9 -44.70 -43.04 1.35
CA ASP A 9 -44.29 -44.41 1.05
C ASP A 9 -45.29 -45.52 0.73
N ASP A 10 -44.99 -46.10 -0.44
CA ASP A 10 -44.74 -47.53 -0.67
C ASP A 10 -45.77 -48.31 -1.47
N TRP A 11 -45.25 -49.38 -2.05
CA TRP A 11 -45.83 -50.37 -2.96
C TRP A 11 -45.76 -49.99 -4.45
N MET A 12 -45.26 -50.81 -5.36
CA MET A 12 -44.33 -51.95 -5.41
C MET A 12 -44.48 -52.49 -6.85
N ASP A 13 -43.37 -52.96 -7.42
CA ASP A 13 -43.30 -54.06 -8.39
C ASP A 13 -43.80 -53.91 -9.84
N ASN A 14 -42.84 -53.69 -10.74
CA ASN A 14 -42.37 -54.69 -11.72
C ASN A 14 -41.08 -54.16 -12.39
N ILE A 15 -39.88 -54.67 -12.06
CA ILE A 15 -39.17 -55.81 -12.68
C ILE A 15 -39.10 -55.71 -14.23
N GLY A 16 -37.93 -55.66 -14.88
CA GLY A 16 -36.57 -55.86 -14.38
C GLY A 16 -35.46 -55.65 -15.42
N GLU A 17 -34.25 -56.00 -14.96
CA GLU A 17 -32.94 -56.16 -15.64
C GLU A 17 -32.31 -54.88 -16.25
N ASN A 18 -31.12 -54.42 -15.86
CA ASN A 18 -29.87 -55.17 -15.84
C ASN A 18 -28.83 -54.48 -14.89
N ARG A 19 -28.05 -55.31 -14.19
CA ARG A 19 -27.00 -55.00 -13.16
C ARG A 19 -25.95 -54.01 -13.69
N GLY A 20 -25.35 -53.06 -12.95
CA GLY A 20 -24.85 -53.02 -11.57
C GLY A 20 -23.33 -52.76 -11.62
N ASN A 21 -22.85 -51.58 -11.23
CA ASN A 21 -21.44 -51.35 -10.89
C ASN A 21 -21.26 -50.11 -9.99
N VAL A 22 -20.94 -50.38 -8.72
CA VAL A 22 -20.50 -49.43 -7.70
C VAL A 22 -18.98 -49.24 -7.82
N TRP A 23 -18.54 -47.99 -7.74
CA TRP A 23 -17.14 -47.59 -7.70
C TRP A 23 -16.49 -47.92 -6.36
N SER A 24 -15.32 -48.55 -6.39
CA SER A 24 -14.33 -48.64 -5.30
C SER A 24 -12.92 -48.56 -5.90
N PRO A 25 -11.92 -48.02 -5.18
CA PRO A 25 -10.65 -47.53 -5.74
C PRO A 25 -9.58 -48.62 -5.81
N PRO A 26 -8.54 -48.51 -6.67
CA PRO A 26 -7.40 -49.42 -6.60
C PRO A 26 -6.15 -48.78 -6.00
N ARG A 27 -5.49 -49.52 -5.10
CA ARG A 27 -4.12 -49.31 -4.66
C ARG A 27 -3.33 -50.59 -4.94
N LYS A 28 -2.20 -50.43 -5.64
CA LYS A 28 -1.01 -51.31 -5.79
C LYS A 28 -1.22 -52.73 -6.36
N ASP A 29 -0.48 -53.04 -7.43
CA ASP A 29 0.53 -54.11 -7.36
C ASP A 29 1.64 -54.03 -8.44
N ARG A 30 2.79 -54.58 -8.06
CA ARG A 30 4.10 -54.64 -8.76
C ARG A 30 4.11 -55.67 -9.91
N THR A 31 4.98 -55.47 -10.90
CA THR A 31 5.79 -56.49 -11.64
C THR A 31 6.67 -55.75 -12.68
N SER A 32 8.00 -55.73 -12.53
CA SER A 32 9.03 -56.64 -13.07
C SER A 32 9.43 -56.43 -14.55
N MET A 33 10.67 -55.93 -14.73
CA MET A 33 11.76 -56.48 -15.56
C MET A 33 11.61 -56.61 -17.11
N GLY A 34 12.59 -56.03 -17.83
CA GLY A 34 12.97 -56.28 -19.24
C GLY A 34 12.41 -55.24 -20.24
N GLU A 35 13.13 -54.65 -21.21
CA GLU A 35 14.41 -54.94 -21.87
C GLU A 35 14.86 -53.73 -22.73
N TYR A 36 16.08 -53.84 -23.29
CA TYR A 36 16.80 -53.04 -24.31
C TYR A 36 17.79 -51.99 -23.75
N ARG A 37 19.10 -51.98 -24.10
CA ARG A 37 19.81 -52.59 -25.24
C ARG A 37 21.33 -52.68 -24.94
N ARG A 38 21.86 -53.90 -25.09
CA ARG A 38 23.21 -54.34 -25.53
C ARG A 38 24.33 -53.28 -25.67
N LEU A 39 25.40 -53.42 -24.90
CA LEU A 39 26.75 -52.92 -25.23
C LEU A 39 27.80 -53.96 -24.82
N SER A 40 28.74 -54.18 -25.73
CA SER A 40 29.71 -55.27 -25.84
C SER A 40 30.85 -55.20 -24.83
N LEU A 41 31.18 -56.36 -24.25
CA LEU A 41 32.48 -56.62 -23.60
C LEU A 41 33.57 -56.78 -24.67
N GLY A 42 34.62 -55.98 -24.57
CA GLY A 42 35.88 -56.13 -25.29
C GLY A 42 37.01 -55.60 -24.41
N ASP A 43 37.98 -56.48 -24.14
CA ASP A 43 39.17 -56.27 -23.33
C ASP A 43 40.09 -55.12 -23.79
N SER A 44 40.81 -54.57 -22.82
CA SER A 44 42.24 -54.14 -22.85
C SER A 44 42.59 -52.68 -22.52
N SER A 45 43.45 -52.59 -21.50
CA SER A 45 44.47 -51.59 -21.17
C SER A 45 44.08 -50.15 -20.79
N ASP A 46 44.36 -49.84 -19.53
CA ASP A 46 45.07 -48.64 -19.03
C ASP A 46 44.72 -47.28 -19.62
N THR A 47 43.98 -46.48 -18.86
CA THR A 47 44.46 -45.17 -18.32
C THR A 47 43.36 -44.55 -17.46
N SER A 48 43.65 -44.37 -16.18
CA SER A 48 42.81 -43.63 -15.23
C SER A 48 42.98 -42.12 -15.48
N GLU A 49 42.06 -41.51 -16.21
CA GLU A 49 41.88 -40.05 -16.20
C GLU A 49 40.91 -39.67 -15.06
N PRO A 50 41.27 -38.71 -14.18
CA PRO A 50 40.37 -38.25 -13.14
C PRO A 50 39.26 -37.40 -13.78
N SER A 51 38.03 -37.87 -13.60
CA SER A 51 36.79 -37.14 -13.87
C SER A 51 36.87 -35.70 -13.35
N ALA A 52 36.68 -34.74 -14.25
CA ALA A 52 36.52 -33.33 -13.93
C ALA A 52 35.46 -33.15 -12.83
N PRO A 53 35.76 -32.46 -11.72
CA PRO A 53 34.77 -32.19 -10.70
C PRO A 53 33.72 -31.23 -11.24
N ASP A 54 32.47 -31.53 -10.91
CA ASP A 54 31.24 -30.80 -11.18
C ASP A 54 31.44 -29.35 -11.62
N ALA A 55 31.05 -29.07 -12.87
CA ALA A 55 30.64 -27.74 -13.25
C ALA A 55 29.52 -27.32 -12.28
N ALA A 56 29.90 -26.59 -11.24
CA ALA A 56 28.97 -25.84 -10.41
C ALA A 56 28.01 -25.16 -11.38
N GLN A 57 26.72 -25.52 -11.30
CA GLN A 57 25.65 -24.80 -11.95
C GLN A 57 25.69 -23.37 -11.40
N LEU A 58 26.50 -22.52 -12.03
CA LEU A 58 26.38 -21.08 -11.95
C LEU A 58 24.97 -20.81 -12.44
N LEU A 59 24.04 -20.58 -11.51
CA LEU A 59 22.74 -19.98 -11.79
C LEU A 59 22.97 -18.91 -12.86
N PRO A 60 22.36 -19.01 -14.05
CA PRO A 60 22.63 -18.06 -15.11
C PRO A 60 22.29 -16.68 -14.55
N LEU A 61 23.30 -15.82 -14.37
CA LEU A 61 23.11 -14.43 -13.99
C LEU A 61 22.32 -13.81 -15.13
N ILE A 62 21.00 -13.68 -14.94
CA ILE A 62 20.11 -13.12 -15.94
C ILE A 62 20.57 -11.67 -16.18
N GLU A 63 20.67 -11.29 -17.44
CA GLU A 63 21.08 -9.95 -17.84
C GLU A 63 20.08 -8.92 -17.29
N THR A 64 20.54 -8.08 -16.35
CA THR A 64 19.73 -7.03 -15.74
C THR A 64 19.98 -5.70 -16.45
N LYS A 65 18.91 -4.92 -16.66
CA LYS A 65 19.02 -3.60 -17.30
C LYS A 65 18.04 -2.60 -16.71
N LEU A 66 18.56 -1.43 -16.35
CA LEU A 66 17.77 -0.32 -15.84
C LEU A 66 17.39 0.64 -16.98
N TYR A 67 16.10 0.74 -17.27
CA TYR A 67 15.59 1.63 -18.32
C TYR A 67 15.26 3.01 -17.76
N LYS A 68 15.61 4.09 -18.48
CA LYS A 68 15.22 5.47 -18.12
C LYS A 68 13.69 5.66 -18.05
N ARG A 69 12.94 4.84 -18.78
CA ARG A 69 11.46 4.84 -18.84
C ARG A 69 10.78 4.51 -17.50
N ARG A 70 11.49 3.93 -16.53
CA ARG A 70 10.98 3.68 -15.15
C ARG A 70 10.46 4.94 -14.46
N TRP A 71 11.14 6.07 -14.63
CA TRP A 71 10.75 7.35 -14.04
C TRP A 71 9.47 7.90 -14.66
N LEU A 72 9.25 7.64 -15.96
CA LEU A 72 8.01 7.99 -16.64
C LEU A 72 6.83 7.19 -16.05
N MET A 73 7.00 5.88 -15.82
CA MET A 73 5.95 5.04 -15.21
C MET A 73 5.61 5.52 -13.80
N LEU A 74 6.63 5.83 -13.00
CA LEU A 74 6.46 6.38 -11.66
C LEU A 74 5.71 7.72 -11.70
N PHE A 75 6.08 8.63 -12.61
CA PHE A 75 5.42 9.94 -12.73
C PHE A 75 3.94 9.82 -13.14
N ILE A 76 3.63 8.96 -14.12
CA ILE A 76 2.25 8.71 -14.55
C ILE A 76 1.43 8.12 -13.41
N PHE A 77 1.98 7.14 -12.70
CA PHE A 77 1.32 6.54 -11.54
C PHE A 77 1.08 7.55 -10.42
N SER A 78 2.09 8.39 -10.12
CA SER A 78 1.97 9.46 -9.12
C SER A 78 0.92 10.51 -9.51
N ALA A 79 0.84 10.89 -10.79
CA ALA A 79 -0.16 11.83 -11.29
C ALA A 79 -1.59 11.26 -11.17
N PHE A 80 -1.78 9.98 -11.50
CA PHE A 80 -3.05 9.29 -11.28
C PHE A 80 -3.42 9.22 -9.79
N SER A 81 -2.49 8.80 -8.95
CA SER A 81 -2.69 8.71 -7.50
C SER A 81 -3.06 10.08 -6.90
N MET A 82 -2.40 11.14 -7.37
CA MET A 82 -2.69 12.52 -7.01
C MET A 82 -4.13 12.91 -7.38
N SER A 83 -4.56 12.61 -8.60
CA SER A 83 -5.92 12.91 -9.07
C SER A 83 -6.99 12.20 -8.24
N ASN A 84 -6.79 10.93 -7.92
CA ASN A 84 -7.74 10.19 -7.08
C ASN A 84 -7.78 10.73 -5.64
N ALA A 85 -6.62 11.04 -5.06
CA ALA A 85 -6.54 11.60 -3.71
C ALA A 85 -7.18 13.00 -3.61
N PHE A 86 -7.08 13.81 -4.67
CA PHE A 86 -7.84 15.05 -4.77
C PHE A 86 -9.35 14.80 -4.72
N MET A 87 -9.85 13.83 -5.48
CA MET A 87 -11.29 13.50 -5.52
C MET A 87 -11.84 12.97 -4.20
N TRP A 88 -10.99 12.33 -3.40
CA TRP A 88 -11.34 11.90 -2.05
C TRP A 88 -11.68 13.09 -1.14
N LEU A 89 -10.80 14.11 -1.08
CA LEU A 89 -10.94 15.21 -0.13
C LEU A 89 -11.79 16.39 -0.60
N GLN A 90 -12.06 16.50 -1.90
CA GLN A 90 -12.70 17.69 -2.48
C GLN A 90 -14.01 18.12 -1.79
N TYR A 91 -14.80 17.15 -1.27
CA TYR A 91 -16.05 17.43 -0.56
C TYR A 91 -15.84 17.73 0.93
N GLY A 92 -14.85 17.09 1.56
CA GLY A 92 -14.60 17.19 3.00
C GLY A 92 -14.13 18.59 3.41
N ILE A 93 -13.24 19.21 2.64
CA ILE A 93 -12.66 20.51 3.02
C ILE A 93 -13.63 21.70 2.85
N ILE A 94 -14.71 21.52 2.08
CA ILE A 94 -15.80 22.49 1.91
C ILE A 94 -17.14 21.86 2.32
N SER A 95 -17.12 21.07 3.41
CA SER A 95 -18.30 20.32 3.86
C SER A 95 -19.49 21.21 4.21
N ASN A 96 -19.25 22.37 4.82
CA ASN A 96 -20.28 23.36 5.15
C ASN A 96 -21.03 23.88 3.91
N ILE A 97 -20.32 24.04 2.80
CA ILE A 97 -20.89 24.49 1.52
C ILE A 97 -21.81 23.42 0.95
N PHE A 98 -21.39 22.16 0.92
CA PHE A 98 -22.20 21.06 0.38
C PHE A 98 -23.38 20.67 1.28
N LEU A 99 -23.24 20.84 2.60
CA LEU A 99 -24.34 20.76 3.57
C LEU A 99 -25.47 21.73 3.18
N ARG A 100 -25.12 23.00 2.94
CA ARG A 100 -26.08 24.04 2.54
C ARG A 100 -26.60 23.84 1.12
N PHE A 101 -25.73 23.50 0.17
CA PHE A 101 -26.10 23.36 -1.25
C PHE A 101 -27.10 22.22 -1.50
N TYR A 102 -26.93 21.06 -0.85
CA TYR A 102 -27.82 19.92 -1.01
C TYR A 102 -28.93 19.84 0.07
N GLY A 103 -28.86 20.64 1.14
CA GLY A 103 -29.83 20.61 2.23
C GLY A 103 -29.87 19.29 3.00
N ILE A 104 -28.72 18.63 3.15
CA ILE A 104 -28.57 17.29 3.76
C ILE A 104 -27.83 17.34 5.09
N GLY A 105 -27.88 16.25 5.86
CA GLY A 105 -27.17 16.14 7.14
C GLY A 105 -25.65 15.98 7.00
N THR A 106 -24.93 16.31 8.08
CA THR A 106 -23.46 16.20 8.21
C THR A 106 -22.95 14.82 7.82
N LEU A 107 -23.56 13.78 8.39
CA LEU A 107 -23.19 12.39 8.12
C LEU A 107 -23.26 12.03 6.63
N ALA A 108 -24.21 12.58 5.88
CA ALA A 108 -24.36 12.29 4.44
C ALA A 108 -23.16 12.84 3.64
N VAL A 109 -22.68 14.03 3.98
CA VAL A 109 -21.47 14.60 3.37
C VAL A 109 -20.22 13.81 3.78
N ASP A 110 -20.11 13.38 5.03
CA ASP A 110 -18.98 12.55 5.47
C ASP A 110 -18.89 11.23 4.71
N TRP A 111 -20.05 10.64 4.36
CA TRP A 111 -20.07 9.43 3.55
C TRP A 111 -19.42 9.59 2.18
N LEU A 112 -19.43 10.79 1.58
CA LEU A 112 -18.72 11.03 0.31
C LEU A 112 -17.20 10.76 0.43
N SER A 113 -16.61 11.06 1.59
CA SER A 113 -15.20 10.74 1.87
C SER A 113 -15.05 9.29 2.36
N MET A 114 -15.98 8.79 3.18
CA MET A 114 -15.92 7.42 3.70
C MET A 114 -16.11 6.36 2.61
N LEU A 115 -16.75 6.67 1.47
CA LEU A 115 -16.84 5.79 0.31
C LEU A 115 -15.46 5.30 -0.15
N PHE A 116 -14.46 6.19 -0.19
CA PHE A 116 -13.08 5.88 -0.56
C PHE A 116 -12.42 4.89 0.41
N LEU A 117 -12.72 5.04 1.70
CA LEU A 117 -12.24 4.14 2.73
C LEU A 117 -12.95 2.78 2.64
N LEU A 118 -14.28 2.81 2.44
CA LEU A 118 -15.14 1.64 2.41
C LEU A 118 -14.86 0.76 1.18
N THR A 119 -14.72 1.32 -0.01
CA THR A 119 -14.51 0.53 -1.24
C THR A 119 -13.18 -0.20 -1.26
N TYR A 120 -12.15 0.36 -0.64
CA TYR A 120 -10.84 -0.30 -0.58
C TYR A 120 -10.90 -1.62 0.19
N ILE A 121 -11.65 -1.72 1.29
CA ILE A 121 -11.70 -2.91 2.16
C ILE A 121 -12.17 -4.19 1.41
N PRO A 122 -13.34 -4.22 0.74
CA PRO A 122 -13.81 -5.39 0.01
C PRO A 122 -13.08 -5.59 -1.32
N LEU A 123 -12.61 -4.52 -1.98
CA LEU A 123 -11.94 -4.62 -3.28
C LEU A 123 -10.45 -4.94 -3.17
N PHE A 124 -9.85 -4.82 -1.98
CA PHE A 124 -8.46 -5.18 -1.76
C PHE A 124 -8.15 -6.62 -2.21
N LEU A 125 -8.90 -7.62 -1.73
CA LEU A 125 -8.65 -9.03 -2.04
C LEU A 125 -8.86 -9.40 -3.52
N PRO A 126 -9.96 -8.98 -4.19
CA PRO A 126 -10.11 -9.22 -5.62
C PRO A 126 -9.00 -8.57 -6.46
N VAL A 127 -8.57 -7.36 -6.10
CA VAL A 127 -7.62 -6.63 -6.92
C VAL A 127 -6.23 -7.18 -6.74
N THR A 128 -5.80 -7.51 -5.53
CA THR A 128 -4.50 -8.17 -5.36
C THR A 128 -4.41 -9.46 -6.17
N TRP A 129 -5.49 -10.23 -6.26
CA TRP A 129 -5.58 -11.38 -7.16
C TRP A 129 -5.47 -10.99 -8.65
N VAL A 130 -6.16 -9.92 -9.08
CA VAL A 130 -6.00 -9.38 -10.46
C VAL A 130 -4.58 -8.86 -10.70
N LEU A 131 -3.95 -8.23 -9.72
CA LEU A 131 -2.61 -7.64 -9.80
C LEU A 131 -1.56 -8.73 -10.02
N GLU A 132 -1.74 -9.89 -9.40
CA GLU A 132 -0.87 -11.05 -9.57
C GLU A 132 -1.10 -11.75 -10.92
N ASN A 133 -2.35 -11.93 -11.35
CA ASN A 133 -2.68 -12.69 -12.56
C ASN A 133 -2.61 -11.89 -13.87
N ARG A 134 -2.99 -10.61 -13.83
CA ARG A 134 -3.08 -9.72 -15.00
C ARG A 134 -2.07 -8.57 -14.98
N GLY A 135 -1.30 -8.44 -13.91
CA GLY A 135 -0.23 -7.45 -13.79
C GLY A 135 -0.70 -6.04 -13.43
N VAL A 136 0.28 -5.16 -13.23
CA VAL A 136 0.08 -3.80 -12.72
C VAL A 136 -0.64 -2.89 -13.71
N ARG A 137 -0.39 -3.06 -15.02
CA ARG A 137 -0.96 -2.19 -16.06
C ARG A 137 -2.47 -2.26 -16.10
N GLU A 138 -3.04 -3.45 -16.10
CA GLU A 138 -4.49 -3.65 -16.15
C GLU A 138 -5.19 -3.00 -14.95
N VAL A 139 -4.62 -3.18 -13.75
CA VAL A 139 -5.18 -2.57 -12.52
C VAL A 139 -5.14 -1.05 -12.60
N VAL A 140 -4.03 -0.44 -13.03
CA VAL A 140 -3.88 1.02 -13.12
C VAL A 140 -4.79 1.61 -14.21
N VAL A 141 -4.93 0.94 -15.37
CA VAL A 141 -5.83 1.37 -16.45
C VAL A 141 -7.28 1.35 -15.99
N VAL A 142 -7.72 0.26 -15.34
CA VAL A 142 -9.09 0.13 -14.82
C VAL A 142 -9.34 1.18 -13.75
N ALA A 143 -8.43 1.37 -12.79
CA ALA A 143 -8.57 2.37 -11.75
C ALA A 143 -8.63 3.80 -12.33
N ALA A 144 -7.78 4.13 -13.30
CA ALA A 144 -7.83 5.42 -13.99
C ALA A 144 -9.14 5.63 -14.78
N ALA A 145 -9.70 4.57 -15.37
CA ALA A 145 -11.00 4.62 -16.04
C ALA A 145 -12.12 4.94 -15.05
N PHE A 146 -12.20 4.22 -13.92
CA PHE A 146 -13.21 4.49 -12.88
C PHE A 146 -13.09 5.90 -12.31
N ASN A 147 -11.87 6.38 -12.05
CA ASN A 147 -11.65 7.74 -11.59
C ASN A 147 -12.15 8.78 -12.61
N CYS A 148 -11.88 8.56 -13.90
CA CYS A 148 -12.34 9.42 -15.00
C CYS A 148 -13.87 9.41 -15.16
N ILE A 149 -14.49 8.22 -15.19
CA ILE A 149 -15.95 8.06 -15.32
C ILE A 149 -16.66 8.73 -14.15
N GLY A 150 -16.20 8.49 -12.92
CA GLY A 150 -16.78 9.12 -11.73
C GLY A 150 -16.65 10.65 -11.75
N ALA A 151 -15.53 11.19 -12.27
CA ALA A 151 -15.35 12.63 -12.43
C ALA A 151 -16.37 13.24 -13.41
N TRP A 152 -16.61 12.59 -14.55
CA TRP A 152 -17.61 13.02 -15.53
C TRP A 152 -19.05 12.88 -15.01
N ILE A 153 -19.34 11.85 -14.23
CA ILE A 153 -20.66 11.72 -13.57
C ILE A 153 -20.91 12.95 -12.68
N LYS A 154 -19.90 13.39 -11.93
CA LYS A 154 -19.99 14.55 -11.02
C LYS A 154 -20.25 15.88 -11.74
N THR A 155 -19.81 16.08 -12.99
CA THR A 155 -20.03 17.36 -13.70
C THR A 155 -21.52 17.68 -13.89
N GLY A 156 -22.38 16.66 -13.94
CA GLY A 156 -23.84 16.80 -14.05
C GLY A 156 -24.56 17.06 -12.72
N THR A 157 -23.87 17.06 -11.57
CA THR A 157 -24.53 17.05 -10.25
C THR A 157 -24.55 18.39 -9.54
N ALA A 158 -24.10 19.47 -10.18
CA ALA A 158 -24.14 20.82 -9.63
C ALA A 158 -25.56 21.41 -9.71
N ILE A 159 -26.51 20.72 -9.08
CA ILE A 159 -27.91 21.05 -8.91
C ILE A 159 -28.31 20.56 -7.49
N PRO A 160 -29.03 21.36 -6.68
CA PRO A 160 -29.34 21.04 -5.28
C PRO A 160 -30.03 19.69 -5.03
N ASN A 161 -30.79 19.15 -5.99
CA ASN A 161 -31.54 17.90 -5.81
C ASN A 161 -30.78 16.64 -6.29
N MET A 162 -29.53 16.77 -6.73
CA MET A 162 -28.76 15.69 -7.38
C MET A 162 -27.76 14.98 -6.46
N PHE A 163 -27.91 15.07 -5.14
CA PHE A 163 -26.99 14.45 -4.18
C PHE A 163 -26.79 12.94 -4.41
N ALA A 164 -27.86 12.21 -4.75
CA ALA A 164 -27.76 10.78 -5.06
C ALA A 164 -26.82 10.49 -6.24
N MET A 165 -26.85 11.34 -7.27
CA MET A 165 -25.94 11.22 -8.42
C MET A 165 -24.51 11.64 -8.05
N THR A 166 -24.34 12.62 -7.17
CA THR A 166 -23.03 12.98 -6.59
C THR A 166 -22.44 11.81 -5.81
N PHE A 167 -23.26 11.16 -4.98
CA PHE A 167 -22.87 9.98 -4.22
C PHE A 167 -22.47 8.83 -5.13
N PHE A 168 -23.23 8.58 -6.20
CA PHE A 168 -22.89 7.57 -7.20
C PHE A 168 -21.58 7.90 -7.93
N GLY A 169 -21.39 9.13 -8.40
CA GLY A 169 -20.14 9.56 -9.03
C GLY A 169 -18.94 9.44 -8.11
N GLN A 170 -19.12 9.77 -6.82
CA GLN A 170 -18.10 9.62 -5.79
C GLN A 170 -17.80 8.15 -5.49
N PHE A 171 -18.81 7.28 -5.49
CA PHE A 171 -18.63 5.83 -5.39
C PHE A 171 -17.82 5.28 -6.58
N VAL A 172 -18.14 5.71 -7.80
CA VAL A 172 -17.40 5.30 -9.00
C VAL A 172 -15.93 5.76 -8.92
N CYS A 173 -15.65 6.99 -8.47
CA CYS A 173 -14.27 7.42 -8.20
C CYS A 173 -13.62 6.58 -7.09
N SER A 174 -14.35 6.25 -6.03
CA SER A 174 -13.82 5.49 -4.90
C SER A 174 -13.40 4.07 -5.28
N VAL A 175 -13.94 3.48 -6.35
CA VAL A 175 -13.43 2.20 -6.88
C VAL A 175 -11.97 2.33 -7.33
N ALA A 176 -11.51 3.52 -7.72
CA ALA A 176 -10.13 3.70 -8.11
C ALA A 176 -9.13 3.64 -6.94
N THR A 177 -9.53 3.76 -5.66
CA THR A 177 -8.63 3.72 -4.47
C THR A 177 -7.84 2.42 -4.32
N ILE A 178 -8.26 1.40 -5.04
CA ILE A 178 -7.62 0.11 -5.22
C ILE A 178 -6.10 0.18 -5.47
N TYR A 179 -5.57 1.29 -6.03
CA TYR A 179 -4.14 1.42 -6.34
C TYR A 179 -3.22 1.54 -5.11
N MET A 180 -3.73 1.74 -3.89
CA MET A 180 -2.88 2.07 -2.73
C MET A 180 -1.80 1.01 -2.40
N GLY A 181 -1.98 -0.25 -2.82
CA GLY A 181 -0.97 -1.31 -2.68
C GLY A 181 0.05 -1.42 -3.84
N ILE A 182 -0.12 -0.62 -4.90
CA ILE A 182 0.72 -0.65 -6.11
C ILE A 182 2.09 0.01 -5.96
N PRO A 183 2.32 1.09 -5.17
CA PRO A 183 3.61 1.78 -5.11
C PRO A 183 4.81 0.85 -4.87
N SER A 184 4.72 -0.07 -3.91
CA SER A 184 5.75 -1.05 -3.58
C SER A 184 5.97 -2.06 -4.71
N ARG A 185 4.90 -2.53 -5.33
CA ARG A 185 4.96 -3.45 -6.47
C ARG A 185 5.56 -2.78 -7.71
N LEU A 186 5.17 -1.55 -8.01
CA LEU A 186 5.70 -0.77 -9.13
C LEU A 186 7.19 -0.48 -8.92
N ALA A 187 7.58 -0.08 -7.71
CA ALA A 187 8.97 0.19 -7.35
C ALA A 187 9.83 -1.07 -7.53
N SER A 188 9.39 -2.21 -6.98
CA SER A 188 10.12 -3.47 -7.15
C SER A 188 10.18 -3.96 -8.60
N LEU A 189 9.18 -3.66 -9.45
CA LEU A 189 9.15 -4.08 -10.87
C LEU A 189 10.02 -3.27 -11.83
N TRP A 190 10.30 -2.01 -11.51
CA TRP A 190 10.93 -1.07 -12.44
C TRP A 190 12.27 -0.49 -11.94
N PHE A 191 12.55 -0.59 -10.64
CA PHE A 191 13.74 0.00 -10.02
C PHE A 191 14.66 -1.08 -9.45
N GLY A 192 15.95 -0.78 -9.39
CA GLY A 192 16.95 -1.67 -8.80
C GLY A 192 16.89 -1.62 -7.27
N GLU A 193 17.48 -2.62 -6.59
CA GLU A 193 17.38 -2.82 -5.13
C GLU A 193 17.71 -1.58 -4.29
N GLN A 194 18.66 -0.75 -4.75
CA GLN A 194 19.05 0.49 -4.06
C GLN A 194 18.04 1.65 -4.23
N GLU A 195 17.21 1.61 -5.27
CA GLU A 195 16.27 2.69 -5.63
C GLU A 195 14.81 2.36 -5.29
N VAL A 196 14.50 1.12 -4.90
CA VAL A 196 13.10 0.66 -4.62
C VAL A 196 12.46 1.49 -3.51
N SER A 197 13.13 1.69 -2.37
CA SER A 197 12.55 2.48 -1.25
C SER A 197 12.31 3.93 -1.67
N THR A 198 13.25 4.55 -2.40
CA THR A 198 13.10 5.91 -2.92
C THR A 198 11.95 6.03 -3.91
N ALA A 199 11.82 5.09 -4.86
CA ALA A 199 10.74 5.09 -5.84
C ALA A 199 9.36 4.88 -5.17
N CYS A 200 9.27 3.97 -4.20
CA CYS A 200 8.06 3.76 -3.39
C CYS A 200 7.68 5.04 -2.64
N SER A 201 8.65 5.68 -2.00
CA SER A 201 8.46 6.95 -1.29
C SER A 201 7.94 8.06 -2.20
N ILE A 202 8.51 8.22 -3.41
CA ILE A 202 8.04 9.21 -4.40
C ILE A 202 6.60 8.93 -4.85
N ALA A 203 6.23 7.65 -5.07
CA ALA A 203 4.86 7.28 -5.42
C ALA A 203 3.87 7.62 -4.29
N VAL A 204 4.23 7.31 -3.05
CA VAL A 204 3.42 7.64 -1.86
C VAL A 204 3.30 9.16 -1.69
N LEU A 205 4.39 9.91 -1.86
CA LEU A 205 4.39 11.37 -1.84
C LEU A 205 3.49 11.96 -2.95
N GLY A 206 3.39 11.32 -4.11
CA GLY A 206 2.45 11.73 -5.16
C GLY A 206 0.98 11.71 -4.68
N THR A 207 0.62 10.72 -3.87
CA THR A 207 -0.71 10.65 -3.23
C THR A 207 -0.87 11.80 -2.22
N GLN A 208 0.14 12.03 -1.38
CA GLN A 208 0.12 13.14 -0.41
C GLN A 208 -0.01 14.51 -1.11
N LEU A 209 0.66 14.70 -2.24
CA LEU A 209 0.52 15.93 -3.01
C LEU A 209 -0.92 16.12 -3.54
N GLY A 210 -1.61 15.04 -3.89
CA GLY A 210 -3.04 15.09 -4.26
C GLY A 210 -3.94 15.51 -3.10
N ILE A 211 -3.66 15.01 -1.91
CA ILE A 211 -4.33 15.41 -0.66
C ILE A 211 -4.09 16.90 -0.39
N ALA A 212 -2.85 17.38 -0.53
CA ALA A 212 -2.49 18.79 -0.37
C ALA A 212 -3.25 19.70 -1.34
N ILE A 213 -3.31 19.33 -2.62
CA ILE A 213 -4.10 20.05 -3.64
C ILE A 213 -5.59 19.99 -3.31
N GLY A 214 -6.07 18.85 -2.82
CA GLY A 214 -7.46 18.64 -2.37
C GLY A 214 -7.85 19.49 -1.18
N PHE A 215 -6.91 19.89 -0.32
CA PHE A 215 -7.17 20.88 0.72
C PHE A 215 -7.18 22.32 0.21
N LEU A 216 -6.30 22.64 -0.75
CA LEU A 216 -6.08 24.02 -1.19
C LEU A 216 -7.10 24.48 -2.24
N LEU A 217 -7.32 23.69 -3.29
CA LEU A 217 -8.09 24.15 -4.45
C LEU A 217 -9.60 24.28 -4.21
N PRO A 218 -10.30 23.33 -3.56
CA PRO A 218 -11.75 23.43 -3.43
C PRO A 218 -12.24 24.69 -2.71
N PRO A 219 -11.65 25.13 -1.58
CA PRO A 219 -12.06 26.40 -0.94
C PRO A 219 -11.79 27.65 -1.78
N ILE A 220 -10.80 27.62 -2.68
CA ILE A 220 -10.48 28.75 -3.57
C ILE A 220 -11.42 28.78 -4.77
N LEU A 221 -11.74 27.61 -5.33
CA LEU A 221 -12.59 27.49 -6.52
C LEU A 221 -14.09 27.62 -6.19
N VAL A 222 -14.48 27.24 -4.98
CA VAL A 222 -15.86 27.25 -4.50
C VAL A 222 -15.96 28.17 -3.28
N PRO A 223 -16.02 29.50 -3.49
CA PRO A 223 -16.22 30.45 -2.40
C PRO A 223 -17.62 30.27 -1.78
N ASN A 224 -17.72 30.56 -0.48
CA ASN A 224 -18.97 30.48 0.27
C ASN A 224 -19.86 31.70 -0.03
N VAL A 225 -20.54 31.68 -1.18
CA VAL A 225 -21.48 32.73 -1.64
C VAL A 225 -22.93 32.37 -1.30
N ASP A 226 -23.79 33.33 -0.99
CA ASP A 226 -25.17 33.06 -0.58
C ASP A 226 -26.09 32.66 -1.74
N ASP A 227 -25.78 33.10 -2.96
CA ASP A 227 -26.54 32.72 -4.15
C ASP A 227 -26.25 31.27 -4.56
N VAL A 228 -27.30 30.45 -4.60
CA VAL A 228 -27.24 29.03 -4.95
C VAL A 228 -26.88 28.82 -6.42
N GLU A 229 -27.28 29.73 -7.31
CA GLU A 229 -26.96 29.64 -8.73
C GLU A 229 -25.47 29.93 -8.98
N GLU A 230 -24.95 31.00 -8.38
CA GLU A 230 -23.53 31.34 -8.40
C GLU A 230 -22.68 30.21 -7.77
N LEU A 231 -23.12 29.68 -6.63
CA LEU A 231 -22.46 28.55 -5.98
C LEU A 231 -22.43 27.31 -6.89
N GLY A 232 -23.55 27.02 -7.55
CA GLY A 232 -23.64 25.94 -8.53
C GLY A 232 -22.67 26.13 -9.69
N TYR A 233 -22.48 27.36 -10.18
CA TYR A 233 -21.50 27.68 -11.22
C TYR A 233 -20.05 27.38 -10.78
N HIS A 234 -19.67 27.80 -9.57
CA HIS A 234 -18.35 27.50 -9.01
C HIS A 234 -18.10 26.00 -8.83
N ILE A 235 -19.10 25.26 -8.34
CA ILE A 235 -19.03 23.79 -8.21
C ILE A 235 -18.83 23.14 -9.59
N ARG A 236 -19.53 23.62 -10.63
CA ARG A 236 -19.36 23.12 -12.02
C ARG A 236 -17.94 23.33 -12.52
N ILE A 237 -17.38 24.52 -12.34
CA ILE A 237 -16.00 24.81 -12.76
C ILE A 237 -15.04 23.82 -12.11
N MET A 238 -15.15 23.62 -10.79
CA MET A 238 -14.31 22.67 -10.08
C MET A 238 -14.42 21.25 -10.68
N PHE A 239 -15.64 20.75 -10.90
CA PHE A 239 -15.86 19.42 -11.47
C PHE A 239 -15.36 19.29 -12.91
N TYR A 240 -15.52 20.31 -13.76
CA TYR A 240 -14.99 20.29 -15.12
C TYR A 240 -13.46 20.27 -15.14
N ILE A 241 -12.79 21.02 -14.26
CA ILE A 241 -11.34 20.96 -14.10
C ILE A 241 -10.91 19.56 -13.68
N SER A 242 -11.56 18.98 -12.67
CA SER A 242 -11.26 17.62 -12.19
C SER A 242 -11.48 16.56 -13.27
N ALA A 243 -12.56 16.64 -14.04
CA ALA A 243 -12.86 15.73 -15.13
C ALA A 243 -11.86 15.87 -16.29
N GLY A 244 -11.47 17.09 -16.65
CA GLY A 244 -10.44 17.36 -17.65
C GLY A 244 -9.09 16.76 -17.27
N VAL A 245 -8.64 16.99 -16.03
CA VAL A 245 -7.38 16.43 -15.49
C VAL A 245 -7.44 14.90 -15.45
N ALA A 246 -8.54 14.31 -14.96
CA ALA A 246 -8.71 12.86 -14.91
C ALA A 246 -8.71 12.23 -16.30
N THR A 247 -9.33 12.87 -17.30
CA THR A 247 -9.35 12.42 -18.69
C THR A 247 -7.95 12.44 -19.30
N PHE A 248 -7.21 13.55 -19.11
CA PHE A 248 -5.84 13.66 -19.58
C PHE A 248 -4.95 12.57 -19.01
N ILE A 249 -5.03 12.33 -17.69
CA ILE A 249 -4.28 11.28 -17.02
C ILE A 249 -4.68 9.89 -17.52
N PHE A 250 -5.98 9.62 -17.71
CA PHE A 250 -6.46 8.35 -18.23
C PHE A 250 -5.89 8.05 -19.61
N ILE A 251 -5.88 9.04 -20.52
CA ILE A 251 -5.26 8.91 -21.85
C ILE A 251 -3.76 8.61 -21.73
N LEU A 252 -3.04 9.31 -20.85
CA LEU A 252 -1.61 9.03 -20.61
C LEU A 252 -1.38 7.61 -20.08
N VAL A 253 -2.19 7.14 -19.15
CA VAL A 253 -2.11 5.77 -18.61
C VAL A 253 -2.32 4.75 -19.72
N VAL A 254 -3.35 4.91 -20.55
CA VAL A 254 -3.65 3.95 -21.64
C VAL A 254 -2.52 3.87 -22.67
N ILE A 255 -1.98 5.03 -23.08
CA ILE A 255 -0.98 5.11 -24.16
C ILE A 255 0.43 4.77 -23.67
N LEU A 256 0.84 5.29 -22.52
CA LEU A 256 2.24 5.29 -22.10
C LEU A 256 2.56 4.25 -21.02
N PHE A 257 1.60 3.85 -20.19
CA PHE A 257 1.85 2.99 -19.03
C PHE A 257 2.12 1.54 -19.48
N GLN A 258 3.25 1.00 -19.02
CA GLN A 258 3.72 -0.34 -19.35
C GLN A 258 3.74 -1.22 -18.11
N GLU A 259 3.49 -2.52 -18.31
CA GLU A 259 3.38 -3.48 -17.21
C GLU A 259 4.73 -3.73 -16.51
N LYS A 260 5.73 -4.13 -17.29
CA LYS A 260 7.08 -4.46 -16.81
C LYS A 260 8.13 -4.18 -17.88
N PRO A 261 9.38 -3.89 -17.51
CA PRO A 261 10.47 -3.77 -18.47
C PRO A 261 10.80 -5.15 -19.08
N GLU A 262 11.29 -5.14 -20.33
CA GLU A 262 11.66 -6.37 -21.07
C GLU A 262 12.68 -7.20 -20.29
N LEU A 263 13.76 -6.56 -19.82
CA LEU A 263 14.75 -7.18 -18.94
C LEU A 263 14.49 -6.80 -17.48
N PRO A 264 14.72 -7.72 -16.51
CA PRO A 264 14.51 -7.44 -15.10
C PRO A 264 15.51 -6.38 -14.57
N PRO A 265 15.08 -5.50 -13.65
CA PRO A 265 15.94 -4.48 -13.06
C PRO A 265 16.90 -5.02 -11.97
N SER A 266 16.62 -6.19 -11.38
CA SER A 266 17.43 -6.81 -10.32
C SER A 266 17.48 -8.33 -10.43
N GLN A 267 18.49 -8.95 -9.81
CA GLN A 267 18.62 -10.41 -9.73
C GLN A 267 17.51 -11.03 -8.88
N ALA A 268 17.10 -10.38 -7.78
CA ALA A 268 15.95 -10.80 -6.99
C ALA A 268 14.67 -10.88 -7.83
N GLN A 269 14.48 -9.94 -8.75
CA GLN A 269 13.33 -9.96 -9.65
C GLN A 269 13.47 -10.97 -10.79
N ALA A 270 14.70 -11.21 -11.26
CA ALA A 270 14.97 -12.26 -12.21
C ALA A 270 14.65 -13.65 -11.63
N GLN A 271 15.00 -13.88 -10.36
CA GLN A 271 14.60 -15.07 -9.61
C GLN A 271 13.08 -15.13 -9.40
N ALA A 272 12.44 -14.02 -9.01
CA ALA A 272 10.99 -13.95 -8.84
C ALA A 272 10.20 -14.21 -10.14
N ARG A 273 10.77 -13.90 -11.32
CA ARG A 273 10.17 -14.24 -12.63
C ARG A 273 10.27 -15.73 -12.97
N ASN A 274 11.21 -16.46 -12.36
CA ASN A 274 11.44 -17.89 -12.60
C ASN A 274 10.71 -18.81 -11.61
N ILE A 275 10.17 -18.27 -10.51
CA ILE A 275 9.32 -19.03 -9.60
C ILE A 275 8.02 -19.35 -10.32
N SER A 276 7.65 -20.63 -10.37
CA SER A 276 6.43 -21.08 -11.02
C SER A 276 5.19 -20.49 -10.31
N PRO A 277 4.16 -20.02 -11.04
CA PRO A 277 2.97 -19.44 -10.43
C PRO A 277 2.20 -20.43 -9.52
N ASP A 278 2.45 -21.75 -9.65
CA ASP A 278 1.83 -22.79 -8.84
C ASP A 278 2.45 -22.95 -7.43
N GLU A 279 3.66 -22.43 -7.17
CA GLU A 279 4.34 -22.57 -5.87
C GLU A 279 3.98 -21.46 -4.86
N TYR A 280 3.49 -20.30 -5.31
CA TYR A 280 3.16 -19.17 -4.42
C TYR A 280 1.64 -19.07 -4.20
N SER A 281 1.16 -19.57 -3.06
CA SER A 281 -0.25 -19.45 -2.68
C SER A 281 -0.52 -18.11 -1.99
N TYR A 282 -1.20 -17.19 -2.68
CA TYR A 282 -1.59 -15.87 -2.16
C TYR A 282 -2.44 -15.94 -0.88
N THR A 283 -3.41 -16.86 -0.86
CA THR A 283 -4.27 -17.07 0.32
C THR A 283 -3.45 -17.58 1.51
N ALA A 284 -2.44 -18.41 1.26
CA ALA A 284 -1.49 -18.82 2.29
C ALA A 284 -0.63 -17.64 2.78
N SER A 285 -0.17 -16.75 1.89
CA SER A 285 0.57 -15.54 2.26
C SER A 285 -0.24 -14.63 3.20
N ILE A 286 -1.50 -14.33 2.84
CA ILE A 286 -2.39 -13.55 3.73
C ILE A 286 -2.57 -14.27 5.08
N LEU A 287 -2.82 -15.58 5.06
CA LEU A 287 -3.03 -16.33 6.30
C LEU A 287 -1.78 -16.35 7.18
N ASN A 288 -0.59 -16.43 6.58
CA ASN A 288 0.69 -16.34 7.28
C ASN A 288 0.87 -14.95 7.92
N LEU A 289 0.56 -13.88 7.18
CA LEU A 289 0.59 -12.51 7.68
C LEU A 289 -0.36 -12.34 8.86
N LEU A 290 -1.61 -12.81 8.75
CA LEU A 290 -2.60 -12.72 9.81
C LEU A 290 -2.25 -13.56 11.06
N ARG A 291 -1.42 -14.61 10.91
CA ARG A 291 -0.89 -15.41 12.02
C ARG A 291 0.35 -14.78 12.67
N ASN A 292 0.99 -13.81 12.02
CA ASN A 292 2.19 -13.14 12.52
C ASN A 292 1.84 -12.11 13.60
N LYS A 293 2.00 -12.48 14.88
CA LYS A 293 1.62 -11.63 16.04
C LYS A 293 2.25 -10.22 16.02
N PRO A 294 3.57 -10.04 15.83
CA PRO A 294 4.17 -8.72 15.66
C PRO A 294 3.54 -7.88 14.55
N PHE A 295 3.26 -8.49 13.40
CA PHE A 295 2.60 -7.82 12.28
C PHE A 295 1.16 -7.42 12.61
N MET A 296 0.39 -8.26 13.31
CA MET A 296 -0.97 -7.92 13.72
C MET A 296 -1.02 -6.73 14.68
N ILE A 297 -0.07 -6.64 15.62
CA ILE A 297 0.04 -5.48 16.52
C ILE A 297 0.43 -4.22 15.71
N LEU A 298 1.37 -4.35 14.77
CA LEU A 298 1.72 -3.26 13.85
C LEU A 298 0.52 -2.84 13.01
N MET A 299 -0.28 -3.79 12.53
CA MET A 299 -1.45 -3.53 11.68
C MET A 299 -2.50 -2.70 12.43
N VAL A 300 -2.85 -3.11 13.65
CA VAL A 300 -3.76 -2.35 14.50
C VAL A 300 -3.18 -0.98 14.82
N SER A 301 -1.92 -0.91 15.21
CA SER A 301 -1.26 0.37 15.52
C SER A 301 -1.30 1.31 14.31
N TYR A 302 -0.80 0.87 13.16
CA TYR A 302 -0.85 1.63 11.91
C TYR A 302 -2.26 2.11 11.58
N GLY A 303 -3.26 1.25 11.75
CA GLY A 303 -4.66 1.61 11.60
C GLY A 303 -5.10 2.76 12.51
N LEU A 304 -4.70 2.76 13.78
CA LEU A 304 -5.05 3.81 14.73
C LEU A 304 -4.49 5.19 14.34
N ILE A 305 -3.20 5.28 13.99
CA ILE A 305 -2.60 6.57 13.64
C ILE A 305 -3.05 7.08 12.28
N ILE A 306 -3.06 6.23 11.25
CA ILE A 306 -3.47 6.66 9.89
C ILE A 306 -4.98 6.86 9.81
N GLY A 307 -5.78 6.02 10.48
CA GLY A 307 -7.22 6.22 10.61
C GLY A 307 -7.56 7.54 11.31
N SER A 308 -6.78 7.93 12.33
CA SER A 308 -6.93 9.24 12.98
C SER A 308 -6.63 10.37 11.99
N PHE A 309 -5.61 10.22 11.14
CA PHE A 309 -5.27 11.20 10.12
C PHE A 309 -6.40 11.35 9.08
N TYR A 310 -7.01 10.24 8.65
CA TYR A 310 -8.17 10.27 7.74
C TYR A 310 -9.39 10.97 8.37
N SER A 311 -9.64 10.72 9.67
CA SER A 311 -10.71 11.38 10.42
C SER A 311 -10.48 12.88 10.52
N ILE A 312 -9.28 13.29 10.93
CA ILE A 312 -8.87 14.71 10.99
C ILE A 312 -9.00 15.37 9.62
N SER A 313 -8.52 14.71 8.57
CA SER A 313 -8.56 15.25 7.20
C SER A 313 -9.99 15.46 6.70
N THR A 314 -10.89 14.53 7.02
CA THR A 314 -12.29 14.59 6.61
C THR A 314 -13.07 15.65 7.38
N LEU A 315 -12.85 15.74 8.70
CA LEU A 315 -13.58 16.62 9.60
C LEU A 315 -12.91 17.99 9.80
N LEU A 316 -11.78 18.26 9.12
CA LEU A 316 -10.99 19.48 9.31
C LEU A 316 -11.81 20.75 9.14
N ASN A 317 -12.58 20.82 8.04
CA ASN A 317 -13.45 21.97 7.77
C ASN A 317 -14.39 22.26 8.94
N ARG A 318 -15.03 21.23 9.50
CA ARG A 318 -15.95 21.40 10.64
C ARG A 318 -15.23 21.91 11.88
N MET A 319 -14.07 21.33 12.21
CA MET A 319 -13.29 21.74 13.38
C MET A 319 -12.84 23.20 13.31
N ILE A 320 -12.46 23.67 12.12
CA ILE A 320 -12.01 25.05 11.91
C ILE A 320 -13.21 26.01 11.92
N ILE A 321 -14.26 25.73 11.13
CA ILE A 321 -15.39 26.65 10.96
C ILE A 321 -16.21 26.80 12.25
N GLU A 322 -16.24 25.79 13.13
CA GLU A 322 -16.86 25.92 14.47
C GLU A 322 -16.22 27.04 15.32
N HIS A 323 -14.91 27.26 15.18
CA HIS A 323 -14.17 28.27 15.96
C HIS A 323 -13.84 29.54 15.18
N TYR A 324 -13.75 29.44 13.86
CA TYR A 324 -13.38 30.51 12.94
C TYR A 324 -14.39 30.55 11.77
N PRO A 325 -15.60 31.10 11.98
CA PRO A 325 -16.62 31.18 10.92
C PRO A 325 -16.14 32.02 9.74
N GLY A 326 -16.37 31.54 8.51
CA GLY A 326 -15.98 32.23 7.27
C GLY A 326 -14.51 32.07 6.88
N GLU A 327 -13.76 31.21 7.57
CA GLU A 327 -12.34 30.95 7.31
C GLU A 327 -12.11 29.66 6.49
N GLU A 328 -12.96 29.35 5.51
CA GLU A 328 -12.88 28.13 4.69
C GLU A 328 -11.54 28.03 3.92
N VAL A 329 -11.07 29.16 3.40
CA VAL A 329 -9.78 29.24 2.69
C VAL A 329 -8.62 28.94 3.65
N ASN A 330 -8.70 29.45 4.89
CA ASN A 330 -7.69 29.19 5.90
C ASN A 330 -7.79 27.76 6.47
N ALA A 331 -8.99 27.17 6.55
CA ALA A 331 -9.16 25.74 6.85
C ALA A 331 -8.44 24.87 5.80
N GLY A 332 -8.61 25.20 4.51
CA GLY A 332 -7.87 24.58 3.41
C GLY A 332 -6.36 24.74 3.53
N ARG A 333 -5.89 25.94 3.87
CA ARG A 333 -4.44 26.20 4.09
C ARG A 333 -3.89 25.45 5.29
N ILE A 334 -4.65 25.30 6.38
CA ILE A 334 -4.25 24.49 7.55
C ILE A 334 -4.11 23.03 7.12
N GLY A 335 -5.07 22.50 6.35
CA GLY A 335 -4.99 21.15 5.78
C GLY A 335 -3.77 20.96 4.89
N LEU A 336 -3.47 21.93 4.03
CA LEU A 336 -2.23 21.98 3.24
C LEU A 336 -1.00 21.93 4.14
N THR A 337 -0.96 22.71 5.21
CA THR A 337 0.17 22.73 6.17
C THR A 337 0.37 21.37 6.83
N ILE A 338 -0.70 20.68 7.25
CA ILE A 338 -0.64 19.32 7.82
C ILE A 338 0.06 18.38 6.82
N VAL A 339 -0.37 18.40 5.57
CA VAL A 339 0.13 17.46 4.55
C VAL A 339 1.56 17.79 4.12
N VAL A 340 1.89 19.07 3.92
CA VAL A 340 3.24 19.49 3.49
C VAL A 340 4.27 19.26 4.59
N ALA A 341 3.98 19.64 5.83
CA ALA A 341 4.82 19.31 6.97
C ALA A 341 4.99 17.80 7.11
N GLY A 342 3.90 17.08 6.83
CA GLY A 342 3.86 15.64 6.74
C GLY A 342 4.79 14.98 5.73
N MET A 343 4.79 15.49 4.50
CA MET A 343 5.72 15.05 3.47
C MET A 343 7.18 15.24 3.91
N ALA A 344 7.50 16.38 4.53
CA ALA A 344 8.83 16.62 5.10
C ALA A 344 9.18 15.63 6.22
N GLY A 345 8.24 15.36 7.13
CA GLY A 345 8.40 14.37 8.20
C GLY A 345 8.64 12.96 7.65
N SER A 346 7.90 12.58 6.62
CA SER A 346 8.03 11.28 5.96
C SER A 346 9.42 11.06 5.34
N LEU A 347 9.97 12.10 4.69
CA LEU A 347 11.32 12.08 4.11
C LEU A 347 12.40 12.02 5.19
N ILE A 348 12.28 12.84 6.23
CA ILE A 348 13.26 12.89 7.33
C ILE A 348 13.27 11.57 8.10
N CYS A 349 12.10 11.03 8.44
CA CYS A 349 11.98 9.73 9.10
C CYS A 349 12.52 8.60 8.23
N GLY A 350 12.25 8.62 6.92
CA GLY A 350 12.82 7.65 5.97
C GLY A 350 14.35 7.69 5.93
N ILE A 351 14.94 8.87 5.73
CA ILE A 351 16.41 9.05 5.70
C ILE A 351 17.05 8.63 7.04
N TRP A 352 16.41 9.00 8.16
CA TRP A 352 16.86 8.62 9.49
C TRP A 352 16.86 7.10 9.67
N LEU A 353 15.79 6.45 9.23
CA LEU A 353 15.60 5.01 9.35
C LEU A 353 16.53 4.24 8.42
N ASP A 354 16.82 4.78 7.24
CA ASP A 354 17.81 4.20 6.33
C ASP A 354 19.20 4.10 6.94
N ARG A 355 19.59 5.07 7.76
CA ARG A 355 20.89 5.06 8.45
C ARG A 355 20.88 4.28 9.75
N THR A 356 19.86 4.47 10.58
CA THR A 356 19.84 3.93 11.95
C THR A 356 19.27 2.53 12.03
N LYS A 357 18.37 2.16 11.09
CA LYS A 357 17.62 0.90 11.08
C LYS A 357 16.85 0.62 12.38
N THR A 358 16.55 1.65 13.17
CA THR A 358 15.85 1.56 14.46
C THR A 358 14.33 1.66 14.31
N TYR A 359 13.72 0.80 13.48
CA TYR A 359 12.29 0.83 13.11
C TYR A 359 11.34 1.01 14.31
N LYS A 360 11.52 0.20 15.35
CA LYS A 360 10.67 0.25 16.56
C LYS A 360 10.80 1.56 17.33
N GLN A 361 12.03 2.04 17.56
CA GLN A 361 12.27 3.23 18.38
C GLN A 361 11.76 4.48 17.66
N THR A 362 12.02 4.59 16.36
CA THR A 362 11.52 5.67 15.52
C THR A 362 9.99 5.64 15.46
N SER A 363 9.38 4.46 15.30
CA SER A 363 7.92 4.30 15.35
C SER A 363 7.33 4.85 16.65
N LEU A 364 7.92 4.48 17.79
CA LEU A 364 7.45 4.90 19.11
C LEU A 364 7.59 6.41 19.31
N ALA A 365 8.74 6.98 18.93
CA ALA A 365 8.98 8.42 19.01
C ALA A 365 7.97 9.21 18.16
N VAL A 366 7.76 8.80 16.90
CA VAL A 366 6.78 9.43 16.00
C VAL A 366 5.37 9.36 16.57
N TYR A 367 4.98 8.23 17.17
CA TYR A 367 3.70 8.08 17.84
C TYR A 367 3.53 9.04 19.03
N PHE A 368 4.53 9.09 19.90
CA PHE A 368 4.52 9.94 21.07
C PHE A 368 4.43 11.43 20.70
N PHE A 369 5.21 11.86 19.70
CA PHE A 369 5.15 13.24 19.22
C PHE A 369 3.86 13.54 18.45
N SER A 370 3.25 12.56 17.78
CA SER A 370 1.91 12.72 17.18
C SER A 370 0.84 12.95 18.25
N LEU A 371 0.92 12.22 19.37
CA LEU A 371 0.02 12.43 20.51
C LEU A 371 0.20 13.82 21.13
N ILE A 372 1.44 14.27 21.35
CA ILE A 372 1.72 15.63 21.84
C ILE A 372 1.22 16.69 20.86
N GLY A 373 1.50 16.50 19.57
CA GLY A 373 1.01 17.39 18.51
C GLY A 373 -0.51 17.48 18.50
N MET A 374 -1.21 16.36 18.69
CA MET A 374 -2.66 16.32 18.75
C MET A 374 -3.21 17.02 20.00
N LEU A 375 -2.57 16.84 21.16
CA LEU A 375 -2.94 17.56 22.39
C LEU A 375 -2.78 19.07 22.21
N PHE A 376 -1.64 19.53 21.67
CA PHE A 376 -1.43 20.95 21.40
C PHE A 376 -2.42 21.49 20.38
N TYR A 377 -2.65 20.78 19.27
CA TYR A 377 -3.67 21.16 18.29
C TYR A 377 -5.05 21.31 18.95
N THR A 378 -5.44 20.36 19.80
CA THR A 378 -6.73 20.35 20.51
C THR A 378 -6.90 21.56 21.43
N PHE A 379 -5.92 21.84 22.29
CA PHE A 379 -6.04 22.91 23.29
C PHE A 379 -5.73 24.30 22.73
N THR A 380 -5.13 24.39 21.53
CA THR A 380 -4.85 25.69 20.90
C THR A 380 -5.92 26.13 19.91
N LEU A 381 -6.75 25.20 19.42
CA LEU A 381 -7.76 25.48 18.40
C LEU A 381 -8.74 26.61 18.81
N ASN A 382 -9.17 26.61 20.07
CA ASN A 382 -10.15 27.54 20.61
C ASN A 382 -9.57 28.86 21.14
N LEU A 383 -8.26 29.10 21.02
CA LEU A 383 -7.61 30.29 21.57
C LEU A 383 -7.84 31.57 20.73
N GLY A 384 -8.46 31.47 19.56
CA GLY A 384 -8.72 32.60 18.66
C GLY A 384 -7.51 33.07 17.85
N TYR A 385 -6.35 32.41 17.97
CA TYR A 385 -5.12 32.76 17.26
C TYR A 385 -4.84 31.78 16.11
N LEU A 386 -5.29 32.14 14.91
CA LEU A 386 -5.22 31.27 13.71
C LEU A 386 -3.76 30.88 13.36
N TRP A 387 -2.78 31.77 13.55
CA TRP A 387 -1.37 31.46 13.33
C TRP A 387 -0.82 30.35 14.26
N VAL A 388 -1.36 30.22 15.48
CA VAL A 388 -0.99 29.13 16.40
C VAL A 388 -1.51 27.81 15.86
N VAL A 389 -2.73 27.79 15.31
CA VAL A 389 -3.33 26.60 14.67
C VAL A 389 -2.47 26.11 13.50
N PHE A 390 -1.93 27.02 12.69
CA PHE A 390 -0.98 26.65 11.62
C PHE A 390 0.26 25.93 12.15
N ILE A 391 0.85 26.43 13.23
CA ILE A 391 2.06 25.84 13.83
C ILE A 391 1.74 24.46 14.42
N THR A 392 0.67 24.35 15.22
CA THR A 392 0.31 23.08 15.86
C THR A 392 -0.15 22.04 14.86
N ALA A 393 -0.89 22.44 13.82
CA ALA A 393 -1.28 21.57 12.71
C ALA A 393 -0.06 21.10 11.90
N GLY A 394 0.93 21.96 11.67
CA GLY A 394 2.20 21.59 11.03
C GLY A 394 2.97 20.54 11.83
N ILE A 395 3.11 20.73 13.16
CA ILE A 395 3.77 19.75 14.05
C ILE A 395 3.02 18.42 14.04
N LEU A 396 1.68 18.46 14.17
CA LEU A 396 0.83 17.28 14.11
C LEU A 396 1.03 16.54 12.77
N GLY A 397 0.93 17.25 11.65
CA GLY A 397 1.09 16.69 10.31
C GLY A 397 2.45 16.04 10.09
N PHE A 398 3.54 16.69 10.51
CA PHE A 398 4.90 16.20 10.41
C PHE A 398 5.07 14.80 10.99
N PHE A 399 4.63 14.58 12.24
CA PHE A 399 4.77 13.29 12.89
C PHE A 399 3.71 12.29 12.41
N MET A 400 2.45 12.71 12.35
CA MET A 400 1.33 11.80 12.13
C MET A 400 1.35 11.19 10.73
N THR A 401 1.60 11.99 9.70
CA THR A 401 1.69 11.48 8.32
C THR A 401 3.09 10.96 7.99
N GLY A 402 4.13 11.43 8.69
CA GLY A 402 5.48 10.91 8.58
C GLY A 402 5.58 9.42 8.92
N TYR A 403 4.64 8.91 9.72
CA TYR A 403 4.51 7.49 10.05
C TYR A 403 4.11 6.61 8.86
N LEU A 404 3.49 7.17 7.81
CA LEU A 404 2.90 6.40 6.71
C LEU A 404 3.92 5.51 5.96
N PRO A 405 5.05 6.03 5.41
CA PRO A 405 6.06 5.16 4.79
C PRO A 405 6.84 4.34 5.82
N LEU A 406 7.05 4.87 7.03
CA LEU A 406 7.76 4.17 8.10
C LEU A 406 7.04 2.88 8.51
N GLY A 407 5.71 2.89 8.55
CA GLY A 407 4.89 1.70 8.80
C GLY A 407 5.05 0.64 7.70
N PHE A 408 5.16 1.04 6.43
CA PHE A 408 5.39 0.11 5.32
C PHE A 408 6.76 -0.56 5.42
N GLU A 409 7.83 0.20 5.66
CA GLU A 409 9.16 -0.37 5.81
C GLU A 409 9.26 -1.30 7.03
N PHE A 410 8.62 -0.91 8.15
CA PHE A 410 8.61 -1.75 9.33
C PHE A 410 7.81 -3.04 9.10
N ALA A 411 6.71 -2.99 8.35
CA ALA A 411 5.95 -4.18 8.01
C ALA A 411 6.75 -5.13 7.12
N VAL A 412 7.41 -4.64 6.07
CA VAL A 412 8.27 -5.46 5.21
C VAL A 412 9.34 -6.19 6.02
N GLU A 413 9.93 -5.50 7.01
CA GLU A 413 10.97 -6.06 7.86
C GLU A 413 10.45 -7.16 8.82
N LEU A 414 9.19 -7.05 9.28
CA LEU A 414 8.53 -8.05 10.14
C LEU A 414 7.95 -9.24 9.35
N THR A 415 7.61 -9.03 8.08
CA THR A 415 6.85 -10.01 7.27
C THR A 415 7.69 -10.76 6.25
N TYR A 416 8.98 -10.44 6.10
CA TYR A 416 9.86 -11.18 5.20
C TYR A 416 9.79 -12.71 5.44
N PRO A 417 9.68 -13.56 4.39
CA PRO A 417 9.80 -13.25 2.95
C PRO A 417 8.47 -13.00 2.21
N GLU A 418 7.41 -12.59 2.90
CA GLU A 418 6.10 -12.31 2.27
C GLU A 418 6.12 -11.08 1.35
N SER A 419 5.20 -11.04 0.38
CA SER A 419 5.08 -9.95 -0.59
C SER A 419 4.87 -8.58 0.07
N GLU A 420 5.71 -7.60 -0.29
CA GLU A 420 5.62 -6.22 0.20
C GLU A 420 4.26 -5.58 -0.14
N GLY A 421 3.69 -5.92 -1.30
CA GLY A 421 2.37 -5.44 -1.74
C GLY A 421 1.24 -5.95 -0.86
N THR A 422 1.27 -7.22 -0.45
CA THR A 422 0.24 -7.83 0.41
C THR A 422 0.30 -7.25 1.82
N SER A 423 1.51 -7.11 2.37
CA SER A 423 1.76 -6.55 3.72
C SER A 423 1.31 -5.09 3.82
N SER A 424 1.76 -4.23 2.89
CA SER A 424 1.32 -2.82 2.81
C SER A 424 -0.17 -2.68 2.50
N GLY A 425 -0.73 -3.57 1.69
CA GLY A 425 -2.15 -3.62 1.39
C GLY A 425 -3.02 -3.85 2.63
N LEU A 426 -2.65 -4.83 3.47
CA LEU A 426 -3.32 -5.13 4.74
C LEU A 426 -3.19 -3.98 5.76
N LEU A 427 -2.05 -3.30 5.82
CA LEU A 427 -1.88 -2.09 6.63
C LEU A 427 -2.88 -1.00 6.22
N ASN A 428 -3.00 -0.74 4.92
CA ASN A 428 -3.99 0.20 4.41
C ASN A 428 -5.41 -0.26 4.73
N CYS A 429 -5.75 -1.56 4.63
CA CYS A 429 -7.07 -2.05 5.02
C CYS A 429 -7.40 -1.68 6.48
N SER A 430 -6.42 -1.84 7.38
CA SER A 430 -6.60 -1.45 8.77
C SER A 430 -6.80 0.06 8.93
N ALA A 431 -5.99 0.88 8.23
CA ALA A 431 -6.16 2.34 8.22
C ALA A 431 -7.54 2.77 7.73
N GLN A 432 -8.08 2.11 6.69
CA GLN A 432 -9.43 2.41 6.19
C GLN A 432 -10.52 2.04 7.20
N ILE A 433 -10.42 0.87 7.84
CA ILE A 433 -11.39 0.42 8.87
C ILE A 433 -11.43 1.43 10.03
N PHE A 434 -10.26 1.76 10.59
CA PHE A 434 -10.18 2.74 11.68
C PHE A 434 -10.56 4.15 11.22
N GLY A 435 -10.25 4.54 9.98
CA GLY A 435 -10.66 5.80 9.39
C GLY A 435 -12.18 5.95 9.37
N ILE A 436 -12.93 4.91 8.98
CA ILE A 436 -14.40 4.92 9.02
C ILE A 436 -14.90 5.02 10.46
N ILE A 437 -14.39 4.17 11.36
CA ILE A 437 -14.80 4.13 12.78
C ILE A 437 -14.59 5.51 13.41
N PHE A 438 -13.43 6.12 13.21
CA PHE A 438 -13.08 7.41 13.78
C PHE A 438 -13.85 8.55 13.14
N THR A 439 -14.03 8.57 11.83
CA THR A 439 -14.81 9.64 11.17
C THR A 439 -16.25 9.67 11.68
N ILE A 440 -16.90 8.50 11.81
CA ILE A 440 -18.27 8.41 12.35
C ILE A 440 -18.31 8.78 13.84
N SER A 441 -17.41 8.21 14.63
CA SER A 441 -17.42 8.38 16.08
C SER A 441 -17.09 9.82 16.46
N GLN A 442 -15.99 10.36 15.91
CA GLN A 442 -15.57 11.74 16.10
C GLN A 442 -16.64 12.69 15.57
N GLY A 443 -17.17 12.49 14.36
CA GLY A 443 -18.23 13.34 13.80
C GLY A 443 -19.44 13.46 14.74
N LYS A 444 -19.96 12.33 15.25
CA LYS A 444 -21.07 12.34 16.23
C LYS A 444 -20.71 12.99 17.56
N ILE A 445 -19.47 12.85 18.02
CA ILE A 445 -18.99 13.48 19.24
C ILE A 445 -18.90 15.00 19.05
N ILE A 446 -18.39 15.46 17.90
CA ILE A 446 -18.32 16.88 17.54
C ILE A 446 -19.73 17.48 17.52
N ASP A 447 -20.69 16.82 16.85
CA ASP A 447 -22.06 17.31 16.74
C ASP A 447 -22.77 17.48 18.10
N ARG A 448 -22.39 16.71 19.14
CA ARG A 448 -23.06 16.74 20.45
C ARG A 448 -22.28 17.43 21.56
N TRP A 449 -20.96 17.37 21.55
CA TRP A 449 -20.09 17.86 22.62
C TRP A 449 -18.97 18.80 22.13
N GLY A 450 -18.99 19.17 20.85
CA GLY A 450 -18.04 20.09 20.23
C GLY A 450 -16.69 19.45 19.89
N THR A 451 -15.87 20.21 19.17
CA THR A 451 -14.59 19.74 18.63
C THR A 451 -13.58 19.28 19.70
N LEU A 452 -13.57 19.89 20.89
CA LEU A 452 -12.66 19.50 21.97
C LEU A 452 -12.87 18.03 22.38
N ALA A 453 -14.11 17.60 22.56
CA ALA A 453 -14.43 16.22 22.93
C ALA A 453 -14.06 15.24 21.79
N GLY A 454 -14.32 15.62 20.54
CA GLY A 454 -13.96 14.82 19.36
C GLY A 454 -12.45 14.62 19.24
N ASN A 455 -11.66 15.64 19.55
CA ASN A 455 -10.20 15.55 19.51
C ASN A 455 -9.61 14.76 20.69
N ILE A 456 -10.19 14.88 21.89
CA ILE A 456 -9.81 14.03 23.04
C ILE A 456 -10.04 12.54 22.72
N PHE A 457 -11.14 12.22 22.03
CA PHE A 457 -11.39 10.86 21.55
C PHE A 457 -10.22 10.33 20.69
N LEU A 458 -9.71 11.11 19.74
CA LEU A 458 -8.53 10.73 18.95
C LEU A 458 -7.26 10.63 19.80
N CYS A 459 -7.03 11.53 20.76
CA CYS A 459 -5.90 11.46 21.68
C CYS A 459 -5.86 10.14 22.46
N ILE A 460 -7.01 9.63 22.92
CA ILE A 460 -7.10 8.34 23.62
C ILE A 460 -6.64 7.20 22.70
N PHE A 461 -7.09 7.17 21.45
CA PHE A 461 -6.68 6.13 20.50
C PHE A 461 -5.22 6.25 20.05
N LEU A 462 -4.66 7.45 19.95
CA LEU A 462 -3.23 7.66 19.72
C LEU A 462 -2.39 7.19 20.92
N LEU A 463 -2.86 7.38 22.15
CA LEU A 463 -2.23 6.84 23.35
C LEU A 463 -2.24 5.30 23.35
N ILE A 464 -3.38 4.70 23.01
CA ILE A 464 -3.49 3.24 22.84
C ILE A 464 -2.51 2.74 21.77
N GLY A 465 -2.46 3.41 20.61
CA GLY A 465 -1.52 3.07 19.53
C GLY A 465 -0.05 3.21 19.95
N THR A 466 0.29 4.20 20.79
CA THR A 466 1.63 4.33 21.37
C THR A 466 1.97 3.12 22.24
N GLY A 467 1.03 2.69 23.09
CA GLY A 467 1.17 1.48 23.91
C GLY A 467 1.33 0.22 23.07
N LEU A 468 0.50 0.03 22.05
CA LEU A 468 0.60 -1.10 21.12
C LEU A 468 1.94 -1.13 20.39
N THR A 469 2.41 0.02 19.91
CA THR A 469 3.71 0.15 19.23
C THR A 469 4.87 -0.27 20.15
N ALA A 470 4.80 0.07 21.43
CA ALA A 470 5.81 -0.35 22.41
C ALA A 470 5.85 -1.87 22.61
N LEU A 471 4.70 -2.55 22.48
CA LEU A 471 4.58 -4.02 22.61
C LEU A 471 5.09 -4.79 21.39
N ILE A 472 5.32 -4.13 20.25
CA ILE A 472 5.85 -4.80 19.06
C ILE A 472 7.25 -5.35 19.35
N LYS A 473 7.45 -6.65 19.16
CA LYS A 473 8.79 -7.27 19.21
C LYS A 473 9.54 -6.87 17.95
N SER A 474 10.69 -6.22 18.10
CA SER A 474 11.58 -5.86 17.00
C SER A 474 12.36 -7.09 16.54
N ASP A 475 11.75 -7.87 15.64
CA ASP A 475 12.41 -9.01 15.00
C ASP A 475 12.69 -8.66 13.53
N LEU A 476 13.91 -8.19 13.26
CA LEU A 476 14.30 -7.66 11.94
C LEU A 476 14.66 -8.83 11.01
N ARG A 477 13.65 -9.46 10.41
CA ARG A 477 13.80 -10.74 9.69
C ARG A 477 14.55 -10.59 8.37
N ARG A 478 14.30 -9.51 7.63
CA ARG A 478 14.95 -9.26 6.33
C ARG A 478 16.44 -8.96 6.54
N GLN A 479 16.79 -8.20 7.56
CA GLN A 479 18.19 -7.96 7.92
C GLN A 479 18.92 -9.24 8.30
N LYS A 480 18.30 -10.09 9.14
CA LYS A 480 18.86 -11.40 9.49
C LYS A 480 19.10 -12.27 8.25
N ALA A 481 18.15 -12.30 7.31
CA ALA A 481 18.29 -13.05 6.06
C ALA A 481 19.42 -12.50 5.16
N ASN A 482 19.59 -11.18 5.07
CA ASN A 482 20.68 -10.57 4.30
C ASN A 482 22.05 -10.83 4.91
N LEU A 483 22.16 -10.83 6.25
CA LEU A 483 23.39 -11.19 6.95
C LEU A 483 23.75 -12.67 6.71
N GLN A 484 22.78 -13.58 6.78
CA GLN A 484 22.99 -15.00 6.47
C GLN A 484 23.47 -15.23 5.03
N LYS A 485 22.86 -14.55 4.05
CA LYS A 485 23.33 -14.62 2.64
C LYS A 485 24.75 -14.07 2.45
N ALA A 486 25.09 -12.99 3.14
CA ALA A 486 26.43 -12.42 3.10
C ALA A 486 27.45 -13.38 3.73
N GLU A 487 27.10 -14.00 4.87
CA GLU A 487 27.93 -15.03 5.51
C GLU A 487 28.13 -16.24 4.59
N GLU A 488 27.06 -16.78 3.98
CA GLU A 488 27.14 -17.87 2.99
C GLU A 488 28.04 -17.52 1.80
N GLN A 489 27.98 -16.29 1.28
CA GLN A 489 28.84 -15.83 0.19
C GLN A 489 30.30 -15.63 0.62
N THR A 490 30.56 -15.23 1.86
CA THR A 490 31.93 -15.07 2.40
C THR A 490 32.60 -16.36 2.84
N VAL A 491 31.82 -17.41 3.16
CA VAL A 491 32.35 -18.75 3.46
C VAL A 491 32.66 -19.53 2.16
N SER A 492 32.05 -19.13 1.04
CA SER A 492 32.18 -19.78 -0.28
C SER A 492 33.37 -19.37 -1.20
N PRO A 493 34.38 -18.56 -0.83
CA PRO A 493 35.56 -18.33 -1.67
C PRO A 493 36.92 -18.76 -1.06
N THR A 494 36.95 -19.68 -0.08
CA THR A 494 38.23 -20.22 0.45
C THR A 494 38.25 -21.75 0.53
N GLY A 495 37.84 -22.40 -0.57
CA GLY A 495 37.90 -23.85 -0.75
C GLY A 495 38.70 -24.29 -1.98
N SER A 496 39.68 -23.51 -2.44
CA SER A 496 40.56 -23.93 -3.55
C SER A 496 41.88 -23.15 -3.59
N VAL A 497 42.63 -23.15 -2.48
CA VAL A 497 44.09 -23.00 -2.59
C VAL A 497 44.68 -24.40 -2.45
N SER A 498 44.73 -25.09 -3.58
CA SER A 498 45.50 -26.32 -3.75
C SER A 498 46.94 -26.05 -3.35
N SER A 499 47.43 -26.83 -2.40
CA SER A 499 48.83 -26.99 -2.04
C SER A 499 49.70 -27.20 -3.28
N VAL A 500 50.45 -26.17 -3.68
CA VAL A 500 51.62 -26.38 -4.52
C VAL A 500 52.77 -26.77 -3.59
N GLN A 501 53.04 -28.07 -3.54
CA GLN A 501 54.32 -28.60 -3.10
C GLN A 501 55.37 -28.17 -4.13
N ASP A 502 56.24 -27.24 -3.78
CA ASP A 502 57.51 -27.04 -4.49
C ASP A 502 58.62 -27.74 -3.72
N TYR A 503 59.12 -28.82 -4.31
CA TYR A 503 60.38 -29.47 -3.95
C TYR A 503 61.55 -28.52 -4.29
N GLY A 504 62.50 -28.41 -3.36
CA GLY A 504 63.58 -27.44 -3.42
C GLY A 504 64.65 -27.69 -4.49
N ALA A 505 65.34 -26.61 -4.86
CA ALA A 505 66.74 -26.62 -5.24
C ALA A 505 67.41 -25.30 -4.80
N THR A 506 68.54 -25.47 -4.13
CA THR A 506 69.48 -24.51 -3.56
C THR A 506 70.07 -23.50 -4.56
N THR A 507 70.24 -22.24 -4.13
CA THR A 507 71.51 -21.45 -4.03
C THR A 507 71.29 -19.95 -4.29
N GLY A 508 71.97 -19.08 -3.51
CA GLY A 508 72.34 -17.73 -3.95
C GLY A 508 71.98 -16.57 -3.00
N LYS A 509 72.96 -16.14 -2.21
CA LYS A 509 72.96 -14.94 -1.33
C LYS A 509 72.71 -13.62 -2.09
N ALA A 510 72.00 -12.67 -1.45
CA ALA A 510 72.37 -11.25 -1.23
C ALA A 510 71.12 -10.48 -0.72
N LEU A 511 71.02 -10.11 0.56
CA LEU A 511 71.41 -8.80 1.11
C LEU A 511 71.09 -7.61 0.19
N TRP A 512 70.09 -6.79 0.54
CA TRP A 512 70.26 -5.33 0.65
C TRP A 512 69.10 -4.66 1.41
N GLN A 513 69.51 -3.67 2.19
CA GLN A 513 68.80 -2.85 3.16
C GLN A 513 68.23 -1.57 2.53
N ARG A 514 67.04 -1.16 3.01
CA ARG A 514 66.63 0.20 3.48
C ARG A 514 66.58 1.42 2.53
N GLN A 515 65.59 2.26 2.89
CA GLN A 515 65.37 3.71 2.60
C GLN A 515 64.73 4.01 1.24
N SER A 516 63.70 4.86 1.14
CA SER A 516 63.26 6.00 1.98
C SER A 516 61.75 6.08 2.16
#